data_AF-A0A5E4L2N7-F1
#
_entry.id   AF-A0A5E4L2N7-F1
#
_cell.length_a   1.000
_cell.length_b   1.000
_cell.length_c   1.000
_cell.angle_alpha   90.00
_cell.angle_beta   90.00
_cell.angle_gamma   90.00
#
_symmetry.space_group_name_H-M   'P 1'
#
loop_
_entity.id
_entity.type
_entity.pdbx_description
1 polymer ?
#
loop_
_entity_poly.entity_id
_entity_poly.type
_entity_poly.pdbx_seq_one_letter_code
_entity_poly.pdbx_strand_id
1 'polypeptide(L)'
;MNETTTLTLKFKGIEATLLKQMVDLGLFNTKSEAIRAALIKYAIDLNLLDRKTVWKEIQAYKKRKVSPEQLAIDIQGIRDEA
;
A
#
# COMPACT_ATOMS: atom_id res chain seq x y z
N MET A 1 -7.39 14.85 8.50
CA MET A 1 -8.77 14.36 8.74
C MET A 1 -8.69 12.87 9.01
N ASN A 2 -9.23 12.38 10.13
CA ASN A 2 -9.28 10.94 10.42
C ASN A 2 -10.63 10.37 9.96
N GLU A 3 -10.88 10.41 8.66
CA GLU A 3 -12.04 9.76 8.06
C GLU A 3 -11.66 8.33 7.66
N THR A 4 -12.26 7.34 8.31
CA THR A 4 -12.10 5.93 7.98
C THR A 4 -13.44 5.40 7.48
N THR A 5 -13.43 4.77 6.31
CA THR A 5 -14.60 4.07 5.75
C THR A 5 -14.19 2.69 5.25
N THR A 6 -15.15 1.77 5.23
CA THR A 6 -14.94 0.37 4.86
C THR A 6 -15.91 -0.01 3.76
N LEU A 7 -15.43 -0.82 2.81
CA LEU A 7 -16.21 -1.34 1.69
C LEU A 7 -15.90 -2.82 1.48
N THR A 8 -16.90 -3.60 1.13
CA THR A 8 -16.74 -4.99 0.67
C THR A 8 -16.99 -5.07 -0.83
N LEU A 9 -15.99 -5.56 -1.57
CA LEU A 9 -16.05 -5.70 -3.03
C LEU A 9 -16.01 -7.17 -3.43
N LYS A 10 -16.80 -7.53 -4.44
CA LYS A 10 -16.73 -8.84 -5.10
C LYS A 10 -16.18 -8.67 -6.51
N PHE A 11 -14.92 -9.01 -6.69
CA PHE A 11 -14.25 -9.02 -8.01
C PHE A 11 -14.60 -10.31 -8.76
N LYS A 12 -14.80 -10.20 -10.08
CA LYS A 12 -15.15 -11.34 -10.93
C LYS A 12 -14.34 -11.33 -12.22
N GLY A 13 -14.15 -12.52 -12.80
CA GLY A 13 -13.46 -12.68 -14.08
C GLY A 13 -12.06 -12.05 -14.06
N ILE A 14 -11.78 -11.17 -15.02
CA ILE A 14 -10.46 -10.55 -15.21
C ILE A 14 -10.00 -9.75 -14.00
N GLU A 15 -10.90 -9.09 -13.28
CA GLU A 15 -10.56 -8.28 -12.10
C GLU A 15 -9.99 -9.17 -10.99
N ALA A 16 -10.60 -10.32 -10.76
CA ALA A 16 -10.15 -11.27 -9.75
C ALA A 16 -8.79 -11.88 -10.11
N THR A 17 -8.58 -12.20 -11.39
CA THR A 17 -7.30 -12.70 -11.91
C THR A 17 -6.19 -11.67 -11.77
N LEU A 18 -6.44 -10.44 -12.21
CA LEU A 18 -5.47 -9.35 -12.13
C LEU A 18 -5.08 -9.06 -10.68
N LEU A 19 -6.07 -8.95 -9.78
CA LEU A 19 -5.84 -8.67 -8.38
C LEU A 19 -5.06 -9.80 -7.68
N LYS A 20 -5.27 -11.06 -8.10
CA LYS A 20 -4.48 -12.20 -7.64
C LYS A 20 -3.04 -12.09 -8.14
N GLN A 21 -2.84 -11.86 -9.44
CA GLN A 21 -1.50 -11.74 -10.04
C GLN A 21 -0.67 -10.61 -9.43
N MET A 22 -1.29 -9.46 -9.13
CA MET A 22 -0.61 -8.34 -8.48
C MET A 22 0.01 -8.73 -7.12
N VAL A 23 -0.66 -9.60 -6.36
CA VAL A 23 -0.14 -10.11 -5.09
C VAL A 23 0.87 -11.23 -5.31
N ASP A 24 0.58 -12.17 -6.20
CA ASP A 24 1.46 -13.32 -6.49
C ASP A 24 2.83 -12.87 -7.03
N LEU A 25 2.87 -11.78 -7.83
CA LEU A 25 4.09 -11.17 -8.35
C LEU A 25 4.86 -10.34 -7.30
N GLY A 26 4.32 -10.19 -6.09
CA GLY A 26 4.92 -9.38 -5.03
C GLY A 26 4.83 -7.87 -5.26
N LEU A 27 3.99 -7.39 -6.19
CA LEU A 27 3.81 -5.95 -6.41
C LEU A 27 3.12 -5.28 -5.21
N PHE A 28 2.26 -6.01 -4.52
CA PHE A 28 1.59 -5.58 -3.29
C PHE A 28 1.50 -6.74 -2.30
N ASN A 29 1.54 -6.44 -1.00
CA ASN A 29 1.46 -7.48 0.03
C ASN A 29 0.05 -8.08 0.14
N THR A 30 -0.98 -7.29 -0.16
CA THR A 30 -2.38 -7.71 -0.04
C THR A 30 -3.25 -7.14 -1.17
N LYS A 31 -4.38 -7.81 -1.43
CA LYS A 31 -5.41 -7.32 -2.37
C LYS A 31 -5.95 -5.94 -1.97
N SER A 32 -6.17 -5.73 -0.67
CA SER A 32 -6.66 -4.45 -0.15
C SER A 32 -5.67 -3.30 -0.38
N GLU A 33 -4.38 -3.59 -0.28
CA GLU A 33 -3.33 -2.62 -0.60
C GLU A 33 -3.32 -2.26 -2.08
N ALA A 34 -3.38 -3.26 -2.97
CA ALA A 34 -3.46 -3.04 -4.41
C ALA A 34 -4.66 -2.17 -4.80
N ILE A 35 -5.84 -2.43 -4.23
CA ILE A 35 -7.06 -1.64 -4.51
C ILE A 35 -6.94 -0.21 -3.98
N ARG A 36 -6.39 0.01 -2.79
CA ARG A 36 -6.15 1.37 -2.28
C ARG A 36 -5.18 2.13 -3.18
N ALA A 37 -4.10 1.49 -3.65
CA ALA A 37 -3.16 2.10 -4.58
C ALA A 37 -3.80 2.44 -5.92
N ALA A 38 -4.61 1.52 -6.47
CA ALA A 38 -5.34 1.73 -7.72
C ALA A 38 -6.33 2.91 -7.62
N LEU A 39 -7.04 3.07 -6.50
CA LEU A 39 -7.94 4.19 -6.27
C LEU A 39 -7.20 5.55 -6.30
N ILE A 40 -6.06 5.64 -5.61
CA ILE A 40 -5.23 6.87 -5.62
C ILE A 40 -4.70 7.15 -7.03
N LYS A 41 -4.21 6.12 -7.73
CA LYS A 41 -3.73 6.28 -9.11
C LYS A 41 -4.83 6.78 -10.03
N TYR A 42 -6.02 6.19 -9.95
CA TYR A 42 -7.16 6.59 -10.77
C TYR A 42 -7.62 8.02 -10.47
N ALA A 43 -7.64 8.42 -9.19
CA ALA A 43 -7.94 9.80 -8.80
C ALA A 43 -6.92 10.81 -9.37
N ILE A 44 -5.63 10.47 -9.42
CA ILE A 44 -4.60 11.28 -10.08
C ILE A 44 -4.85 11.36 -11.60
N ASP A 45 -5.16 10.22 -12.24
CA ASP A 45 -5.39 10.19 -13.69
C ASP A 45 -6.63 10.98 -14.11
N LEU A 46 -7.64 11.04 -13.24
CA LEU A 46 -8.82 11.88 -13.39
C LEU A 46 -8.60 13.35 -12.99
N ASN A 47 -7.38 13.75 -12.63
CA ASN A 47 -7.04 15.08 -12.10
C ASN A 47 -7.85 15.49 -10.85
N LEU A 48 -8.36 14.53 -10.08
CA LEU A 48 -9.02 14.77 -8.79
C LEU A 48 -7.99 15.00 -7.67
N LEU A 49 -6.78 14.47 -7.85
CA LEU A 49 -5.66 14.65 -6.93
C LEU A 49 -4.39 15.07 -7.69
N ASP A 50 -3.68 16.06 -7.17
CA ASP A 50 -2.36 16.44 -7.66
C ASP A 50 -1.26 15.57 -7.02
N ARG A 51 -0.26 15.19 -7.83
CA ARG A 51 0.85 14.34 -7.38
C ARG A 51 1.69 14.98 -6.29
N LYS A 52 1.91 16.30 -6.34
CA LYS A 52 2.72 17.00 -5.31
C LYS A 52 1.99 16.99 -3.98
N THR A 53 0.67 17.19 -4.00
CA THR A 53 -0.17 17.11 -2.79
C THR A 53 -0.16 15.70 -2.20
N VAL A 54 -0.38 14.67 -3.02
CA VAL A 54 -0.33 13.26 -2.57
C VAL A 54 1.03 12.94 -1.94
N TRP A 55 2.13 13.38 -2.56
CA TRP A 55 3.47 13.16 -2.02
C TRP A 55 3.69 13.84 -0.67
N LYS A 56 3.21 15.09 -0.51
CA LYS A 56 3.29 15.80 0.77
C LYS A 56 2.53 15.08 1.87
N GLU A 57 1.32 14.57 1.59
CA GLU A 57 0.53 13.81 2.55
C GLU A 57 1.25 12.51 2.96
N ILE A 58 1.82 11.77 2.01
CA ILE A 58 2.61 10.56 2.30
C ILE A 58 3.80 10.89 3.21
N GLN A 59 4.49 12.00 2.98
CA GLN A 59 5.61 12.43 3.82
C GLN A 59 5.18 12.92 5.21
N ALA A 60 3.97 13.50 5.32
CA ALA A 60 3.42 13.97 6.58
C ALA A 60 2.93 12.84 7.49
N TYR A 61 2.57 11.68 6.93
CA TYR A 61 2.28 10.50 7.72
C TYR A 61 3.49 10.10 8.58
N LYS A 62 3.25 9.88 9.87
CA LYS A 62 4.28 9.35 10.79
C LYS A 62 4.79 8.03 10.23
N LYS A 63 5.95 8.06 9.56
CA LYS A 63 6.74 6.85 9.32
C LYS A 63 6.89 6.15 10.68
N ARG A 64 6.75 4.83 10.70
CA ARG A 64 7.14 4.06 11.90
C ARG A 64 8.56 4.53 12.22
N LYS A 65 8.76 5.15 13.39
CA LYS A 65 10.09 5.57 13.86
C LYS A 65 10.83 4.29 14.26
N VAL A 66 11.10 3.42 13.28
CA VAL A 66 12.06 2.36 13.45
C VAL A 66 13.40 3.06 13.28
N SER A 67 14.14 3.17 14.38
CA SER A 67 15.49 3.71 14.28
C SER A 67 16.33 2.75 13.43
N PRO A 68 17.39 3.23 12.76
CA PRO A 68 18.29 2.35 12.01
C PRO A 68 18.80 1.17 12.86
N GLU A 69 18.99 1.39 14.17
CA GLU A 69 19.41 0.37 15.12
C GLU A 69 18.31 -0.69 15.33
N GLN A 70 17.07 -0.27 15.51
CA GLN A 70 15.93 -1.20 15.63
C GLN A 70 15.73 -1.99 14.35
N LEU A 71 15.89 -1.35 13.18
CA LEU A 71 15.79 -2.02 11.90
C LEU A 71 16.89 -3.07 11.72
N ALA A 72 18.12 -2.78 12.16
CA ALA A 72 19.22 -3.73 12.11
C ALA A 72 18.99 -4.95 13.01
N ILE A 73 18.44 -4.74 14.21
CA ILE A 73 18.03 -5.82 15.13
C ILE A 73 16.95 -6.69 14.49
N ASP A 74 15.91 -6.06 13.92
CA ASP A 74 14.81 -6.77 13.29
C ASP A 74 15.29 -7.61 12.08
N ILE A 75 16.21 -7.08 11.27
CA ILE A 75 16.84 -7.79 10.15
C ILE A 75 17.68 -8.98 10.63
N GLN A 76 18.44 -8.80 11.71
CA GLN A 76 19.27 -9.86 12.28
C GLN A 76 18.42 -11.00 12.84
N GLY A 77 17.33 -10.69 13.56
CA GLY A 77 16.40 -11.69 14.07
C GLY A 77 15.76 -12.55 12.97
N ILE A 78 15.35 -11.93 11.86
CA ILE A 78 14.81 -12.66 10.70
C ILE A 78 15.86 -13.60 10.08
N ARG A 79 17.14 -13.22 10.09
CA ARG A 79 18.23 -14.01 9.52
C ARG A 79 18.62 -15.19 10.40
N ASP A 80 18.48 -15.07 11.73
CA ASP A 80 18.83 -16.13 12.69
C ASP A 80 17.69 -17.16 12.87
N GLU A 81 16.46 -16.82 12.45
CA GLU A 81 15.30 -17.72 12.41
C GLU A 81 15.19 -18.54 11.12
N ALA A 82 16.08 -18.32 10.13
CA ALA A 82 16.11 -19.00 8.82
C ALA A 82 17.28 -20.00 8.71
#